data_AF-A0A4Q2TRN3-F1
#
_entry.id   AF-A0A4Q2TRN3-F1
#
_cell.length_a   1.000
_cell.length_b   1.000
_cell.length_c   1.000
_cell.angle_alpha   90.00
_cell.angle_beta   90.00
_cell.angle_gamma   90.00
#
_symmetry.space_group_name_H-M   'P 1'
#
loop_
_entity.id
_entity.type
_entity.pdbx_description
1 polymer ?
#
loop_
_entity_poly.entity_id
_entity_poly.type
_entity_poly.pdbx_seq_one_letter_code
_entity_poly.pdbx_strand_id
1 'polypeptide(L)' 'MEKTGLRERLNWRVVSWLLVGVGAFVIVGANVHLVYVATGSQSACVDHLKAEGSDGTYRAAASAC' A
#
# COMPACT_ATOMS: atom_id res chain seq x y z
N MET A 1 6.28 -29.63 -27.94
CA MET A 1 6.76 -28.89 -26.75
C MET A 1 8.13 -28.30 -27.07
N GLU A 2 8.15 -27.24 -27.88
CA GLU A 2 9.35 -26.60 -28.40
C GLU A 2 9.58 -25.26 -27.66
N LYS A 3 9.89 -25.34 -26.36
CA LYS A 3 10.26 -24.14 -25.56
C LYS A 3 11.70 -24.22 -25.03
N THR A 4 12.46 -25.21 -25.46
CA THR A 4 13.83 -25.46 -25.00
C THR A 4 14.88 -24.70 -25.84
N GLY A 5 14.59 -24.39 -27.11
CA GLY A 5 15.54 -23.74 -28.03
C GLY A 5 15.80 -22.24 -27.77
N LEU A 6 14.89 -21.50 -27.12
CA LEU A 6 15.10 -20.08 -26.77
C LEU A 6 15.97 -19.92 -25.50
N ARG A 7 16.01 -20.94 -24.64
CA ARG A 7 16.67 -20.88 -23.32
C ARG A 7 18.19 -21.01 -23.41
N GLU A 8 18.71 -21.57 -24.50
CA GLU A 8 20.15 -21.83 -24.67
C GLU A 8 20.98 -20.56 -24.92
N ARG A 9 20.34 -19.46 -25.35
CA ARG A 9 21.02 -18.18 -25.65
C ARG A 9 20.63 -17.04 -24.71
N LEU A 10 19.57 -17.25 -23.91
CA LEU A 10 19.10 -16.27 -22.97
C LEU A 10 19.95 -16.39 -21.70
N ASN A 11 20.84 -15.42 -21.48
CA ASN A 11 21.71 -15.40 -20.32
C ASN A 11 20.85 -15.44 -19.04
N TRP A 12 20.76 -16.61 -18.41
CA TRP A 12 19.89 -16.83 -17.27
C TRP A 12 20.20 -15.88 -16.10
N ARG A 13 21.46 -15.42 -16.00
CA ARG A 13 21.83 -14.36 -15.05
C ARG A 13 21.08 -13.06 -15.33
N VAL A 14 20.99 -12.65 -16.59
CA VAL A 14 20.24 -11.46 -17.00
C VAL A 14 18.76 -11.63 -16.71
N VAL A 15 18.19 -12.81 -16.99
CA VAL A 15 16.78 -13.10 -16.68
C VAL A 15 16.51 -13.03 -15.19
N SER A 16 17.37 -13.63 -14.36
CA SER A 16 17.24 -13.56 -12.91
C SER A 16 17.32 -12.13 -12.40
N TRP A 17 18.28 -11.33 -12.88
CA TRP A 17 18.37 -9.91 -12.51
C TRP A 17 17.15 -9.10 -12.97
N LEU A 18 16.60 -9.38 -14.15
CA LEU A 18 15.37 -8.74 -14.61
C LEU A 18 14.18 -9.10 -13.71
N LEU A 19 14.02 -10.36 -13.34
CA LEU A 19 12.95 -10.78 -12.43
C LEU A 19 13.05 -10.11 -11.06
N VAL A 20 14.27 -10.05 -10.50
CA VAL A 20 14.53 -9.33 -9.24
C VAL A 20 14.23 -7.85 -9.38
N GLY A 21 14.70 -7.21 -10.46
CA GLY A 21 14.46 -5.79 -10.72
C GLY A 21 12.98 -5.45 -10.87
N VAL A 22 12.23 -6.25 -11.64
CA VAL A 22 10.78 -6.10 -11.80
C VAL A 22 10.07 -6.30 -10.46
N GLY A 23 10.43 -7.34 -9.70
CA GLY A 23 9.86 -7.58 -8.38
C GLY A 23 10.10 -6.43 -7.41
N ALA A 24 11.33 -5.93 -7.34
CA ALA A 24 11.68 -4.78 -6.51
C ALA A 24 10.91 -3.52 -6.93
N PHE A 25 10.81 -3.26 -8.24
CA PHE A 25 10.07 -2.10 -8.76
C PHE A 25 8.59 -2.16 -8.40
N VAL A 26 7.96 -3.33 -8.51
CA VAL A 26 6.55 -3.55 -8.11
C VAL A 26 6.36 -3.28 -6.63
N ILE A 27 7.23 -3.82 -5.77
CA ILE A 27 7.15 -3.60 -4.32
C ILE A 27 7.28 -2.11 -4.00
N VAL A 28 8.29 -1.43 -4.54
CA VAL A 28 8.49 0.01 -4.31
C VAL A 28 7.28 0.81 -4.81
N GLY A 29 6.80 0.55 -6.02
CA GLY A 29 5.64 1.22 -6.60
C GLY A 29 4.37 1.03 -5.76
N ALA A 30 4.11 -0.18 -5.25
CA ALA A 30 2.98 -0.45 -4.37
C ALA A 30 3.06 0.36 -3.06
N ASN A 31 4.24 0.42 -2.44
CA ASN A 31 4.44 1.20 -1.22
C ASN A 31 4.28 2.71 -1.47
N VAL A 32 4.83 3.24 -2.57
CA VAL A 32 4.62 4.63 -2.99
C VAL A 32 3.14 4.94 -3.19
N HIS A 33 2.40 4.03 -3.82
CA HIS A 33 0.96 4.17 -4.02
C HIS A 33 0.19 4.22 -2.69
N LEU A 34 0.54 3.36 -1.72
CA LEU A 34 -0.09 3.38 -0.39
C LEU A 34 0.16 4.72 0.33
N VAL A 35 1.39 5.24 0.29
CA VAL A 35 1.70 6.56 0.87
C VAL A 35 0.93 7.68 0.18
N TYR A 36 0.84 7.64 -1.15
CA TYR A 36 0.06 8.61 -1.93
C TYR A 36 -1.43 8.59 -1.53
N VAL A 37 -2.02 7.40 -1.42
CA VAL A 37 -3.42 7.24 -0.99
C VAL A 37 -3.60 7.73 0.45
N ALA A 38 -2.75 7.30 1.37
CA ALA A 38 -2.87 7.69 2.78
C ALA A 38 -2.78 9.21 3.01
N THR A 39 -2.01 9.91 2.18
CA THR A 39 -1.88 11.38 2.27
C THR A 39 -2.96 12.13 1.49
N GLY A 40 -3.48 11.55 0.40
CA GLY A 40 -4.55 12.13 -0.40
C GLY A 40 -5.96 11.85 0.11
N SER A 41 -6.14 10.80 0.91
CA SER A 41 -7.39 10.52 1.60
C SER A 41 -7.59 11.52 2.73
N GLN A 42 -8.23 12.65 2.42
CA GLN A 42 -8.96 13.38 3.45
C GLN A 42 -10.09 12.43 3.91
N SER A 43 -9.86 11.66 4.98
CA SER A 43 -10.97 11.15 5.76
C SER A 43 -11.74 12.38 6.17
N ALA A 44 -12.93 12.58 5.61
CA ALA A 44 -13.75 13.74 5.93
C ALA A 44 -13.94 13.70 7.45
N CYS A 45 -13.22 14.57 8.18
CA CYS A 45 -13.39 14.67 9.62
C CYS A 45 -14.72 15.39 9.81
N VAL A 46 -15.79 14.60 9.78
CA VAL A 46 -17.14 15.01 10.12
C VAL A 46 -17.15 15.48 11.57
N ASP A 47 -18.03 16.41 11.92
CA ASP A 47 -18.13 16.93 13.28
C ASP A 47 -18.53 15.81 14.25
N HIS A 48 -17.55 15.27 14.97
CA HIS A 48 -17.81 14.39 16.10
C HIS A 48 -18.30 15.25 17.25
N LEU A 49 -19.62 15.45 17.32
CA LEU A 49 -20.29 16.09 18.44
C LEU A 49 -19.85 15.40 19.75
N LYS A 50 -19.10 16.15 20.56
CA LYS A 50 -18.80 15.81 21.95
C LYS A 50 -20.12 15.75 22.72
N ALA A 51 -20.77 14.59 22.77
CA ALA A 51 -21.89 14.44 23.69
C ALA A 51 -21.38 14.09 25.09
N GLU A 52 -22.03 14.69 26.07
CA GLU A 52 -21.89 14.40 27.49
C GLU A 52 -21.99 12.88 27.73
N GLY A 53 -21.15 12.32 28.61
CA GLY A 53 -21.39 10.98 29.14
C GLY A 53 -22.56 11.00 30.13
N SER A 54 -23.14 9.83 30.44
CA SER A 54 -24.20 9.75 31.45
C SER A 54 -23.70 10.30 32.78
N ASP A 55 -24.57 11.01 33.50
CA ASP A 55 -24.34 11.42 34.88
C ASP A 55 -23.12 12.34 35.09
N GLY A 56 -22.89 13.29 34.17
CA GLY A 56 -21.84 14.31 34.30
C GLY A 56 -20.42 13.78 34.05
N THR A 57 -20.29 12.62 33.41
CA THR A 57 -19.00 12.01 33.07
C THR A 57 -18.51 12.46 31.70
N TYR A 58 -17.20 12.63 31.55
CA TYR A 58 -16.58 12.85 30.24
C TYR A 58 -16.40 11.51 29.52
N ARG A 59 -16.91 11.38 28.30
CA ARG A 59 -16.57 10.27 27.39
C ARG A 59 -15.51 10.71 26.39
N ALA A 60 -14.68 9.76 25.95
CA ALA A 60 -13.71 9.99 24.89
C ALA A 60 -14.44 10.44 23.60
N ALA A 61 -13.88 11.42 22.91
CA ALA A 61 -14.35 11.76 21.57
C ALA A 61 -14.06 10.56 20.65
N ALA A 62 -15.07 10.09 19.94
CA ALA A 62 -14.85 9.12 18.88
C ALA A 62 -13.99 9.78 17.79
N SER A 63 -13.10 9.01 17.16
CA SER A 63 -12.24 9.44 16.04
C SER A 63 -13.05 10.18 14.98
N ALA A 64 -12.91 11.51 14.90
CA ALA A 64 -13.37 12.28 13.73
C ALA A 64 -12.68 11.79 12.46
N CYS A 65 -11.44 11.35 12.73
CA CYS A 65 -10.44 10.59 12.02
C CYS A 65 -9.59 9.96 13.16
#